data_AF-A0A2K0WS70-F1
#
_entry.id   AF-A0A2K0WS70-F1
#
_cell.length_a   1.000
_cell.length_b   1.000
_cell.length_c   1.000
_cell.angle_alpha   90.00
_cell.angle_beta   90.00
_cell.angle_gamma   90.00
#
_symmetry.space_group_name_H-M   'P 1'
#
loop_
_entity.id
_entity.type
_entity.pdbx_description
1 polymer ?
#
loop_
_entity_poly.entity_id
_entity_poly.type
_entity_poly.pdbx_seq_one_letter_code
_entity_poly.pdbx_strand_id
1 'polypeptide(L)'
;MRFRSTRWNDTRLVVSLNHCPLSHGEPPVESSFIERYTQACDTDDIEEAEALSDEILDAIVDVGRDIFDHLAPPPASGQTLLQNLHTLLFPKEYFFSFQTLKGIAEVHRDNIGFKQDAVLAGQYGQPFNLNIDKNCNLPAYSTKEIHIVENLLNAGYIARIQVAGKEMCSKAGDSKGQDAAQRELDCL
;
A
#
# COMPACT_ATOMS: atom_id res chain seq x y z
N MET A 1 7.84 12.37 -8.94
CA MET A 1 6.64 11.49 -8.87
C MET A 1 6.56 10.94 -7.46
N ARG A 2 5.49 11.23 -6.72
CA ARG A 2 5.19 10.60 -5.44
C ARG A 2 3.99 9.68 -5.59
N PHE A 3 4.00 8.54 -4.90
CA PHE A 3 2.90 7.58 -4.92
C PHE A 3 2.22 7.56 -3.57
N ARG A 4 0.89 7.54 -3.58
CA ARG A 4 0.04 7.26 -2.43
C ARG A 4 -0.72 5.97 -2.68
N SER A 5 -0.80 5.12 -1.67
CA SER A 5 -1.52 3.86 -1.73
C SER A 5 -2.53 3.82 -0.61
N THR A 6 -3.80 3.59 -0.93
CA THR A 6 -4.87 3.40 0.06
C THR A 6 -5.67 2.15 -0.26
N ARG A 7 -6.29 1.55 0.76
CA ARG A 7 -7.24 0.46 0.55
C ARG A 7 -8.64 1.02 0.30
N TRP A 8 -9.27 0.49 -0.75
CA TRP A 8 -10.68 0.72 -1.05
C TRP A 8 -11.36 -0.63 -1.18
N ASN A 9 -12.13 -0.99 -0.16
CA ASN A 9 -12.69 -2.33 0.02
C ASN A 9 -11.58 -3.39 -0.07
N ASP A 10 -11.75 -4.41 -0.91
CA ASP A 10 -10.77 -5.50 -1.10
C ASP A 10 -9.66 -5.17 -2.12
N THR A 11 -9.53 -3.91 -2.51
CA THR A 11 -8.57 -3.46 -3.52
C THR A 11 -7.63 -2.40 -2.97
N ARG A 12 -6.48 -2.23 -3.63
CA ARG A 12 -5.53 -1.16 -3.36
C ARG A 12 -5.58 -0.16 -4.51
N LEU A 13 -5.78 1.11 -4.17
CA LEU A 13 -5.70 2.22 -5.11
C LEU A 13 -4.32 2.85 -4.95
N VAL A 14 -3.57 2.94 -6.04
CA VAL A 14 -2.26 3.58 -6.09
C VAL A 14 -2.41 4.85 -6.93
N VAL A 15 -2.25 6.00 -6.30
CA VAL A 15 -2.41 7.31 -6.92
C VAL A 15 -1.07 8.00 -7.01
N SER A 16 -0.69 8.41 -8.20
CA SER A 16 0.54 9.15 -8.46
C SER A 16 0.26 10.65 -8.50
N LEU A 17 1.15 11.41 -7.87
CA LEU A 17 1.21 12.86 -7.96
C LEU A 17 2.49 13.23 -8.70
N ASN A 18 2.35 14.00 -9.77
CA ASN A 18 3.47 14.47 -10.58
C ASN A 18 3.62 15.97 -10.41
N HIS A 19 4.87 16.41 -10.25
CA HIS A 19 5.17 17.83 -10.28
C HIS A 19 5.00 18.31 -11.72
N CYS A 20 4.19 19.34 -11.92
CA CYS A 20 3.99 19.94 -13.22
C CYS A 20 4.54 21.37 -13.16
N PRO A 21 5.69 21.66 -13.79
CA PRO A 21 6.29 22.99 -13.72
C PRO A 21 5.37 24.01 -14.41
N LEU A 22 5.10 25.09 -13.67
CA LEU A 22 4.21 26.17 -14.07
C LEU A 22 4.57 26.81 -15.41
N SER A 23 3.56 26.97 -16.27
CA SER A 23 3.55 27.94 -17.38
C SER A 23 2.58 29.06 -17.01
N HIS A 24 3.03 30.03 -16.21
CA HIS A 24 2.27 31.25 -15.82
C HIS A 24 0.86 31.02 -15.22
N GLY A 25 0.78 30.83 -13.89
CA GLY A 25 -0.47 30.69 -13.13
C GLY A 25 -0.26 30.35 -11.66
N GLU A 26 -1.33 30.12 -10.90
CA GLU A 26 -1.25 29.48 -9.58
C GLU A 26 -0.78 28.02 -9.73
N PRO A 27 0.08 27.52 -8.82
CA PRO A 27 0.60 26.16 -8.93
C PRO A 27 -0.54 25.13 -8.88
N PRO A 28 -0.51 24.09 -9.73
CA PRO A 28 -1.42 22.96 -9.62
C PRO A 28 -1.45 22.40 -8.20
N VAL A 29 -2.63 21.94 -7.77
CA VAL A 29 -2.87 21.42 -6.40
C VAL A 29 -1.87 20.32 -6.05
N GLU A 30 -1.62 19.39 -6.98
CA GLU A 30 -0.67 18.30 -6.84
C GLU A 30 0.77 18.78 -6.64
N SER A 31 1.17 19.90 -7.25
CA SER A 31 2.52 20.44 -7.11
C SER A 31 2.70 21.11 -5.75
N SER A 32 1.68 21.83 -5.28
CA SER A 32 1.66 22.40 -3.93
C SER A 32 1.74 21.32 -2.84
N PHE A 33 0.98 20.22 -3.00
CA PHE A 33 1.05 19.08 -2.08
C PHE A 33 2.43 18.43 -2.05
N ILE A 34 3.06 18.22 -3.21
CA ILE A 34 4.41 17.64 -3.28
C ILE A 34 5.42 18.55 -2.58
N GLU A 35 5.35 19.86 -2.80
CA GLU A 35 6.27 20.83 -2.22
C GLU A 35 6.14 20.90 -0.70
N ARG A 36 4.92 21.10 -0.17
CA ARG A 36 4.64 21.15 1.28
C ARG A 36 5.09 19.86 1.98
N TYR A 37 4.73 18.70 1.42
CA TYR A 37 5.08 17.42 2.02
C TYR A 37 6.60 17.18 2.00
N THR A 38 7.28 17.56 0.90
CA THR A 38 8.73 17.42 0.81
C THR A 38 9.42 18.34 1.82
N GLN A 39 8.95 19.56 1.96
CA GLN A 39 9.46 20.49 2.96
C GLN A 39 9.32 19.95 4.39
N ALA A 40 8.15 19.39 4.75
CA ALA A 40 7.95 18.80 6.08
C ALA A 40 8.90 17.62 6.35
N CYS A 41 9.13 16.77 5.34
CA CYS A 41 10.13 15.70 5.44
C CYS A 41 11.56 16.23 5.59
N ASP A 42 11.93 17.27 4.84
CA ASP A 42 13.27 17.84 4.87
C ASP A 42 13.56 18.53 6.22
N THR A 43 12.52 19.00 6.92
CA THR A 43 12.62 19.57 8.27
C THR A 43 12.44 18.55 9.39
N ASP A 44 12.30 17.25 9.07
CA ASP A 44 12.01 16.16 10.01
C ASP A 44 10.77 16.42 10.88
N ASP A 45 9.80 17.14 10.32
CA ASP A 45 8.51 17.43 10.96
C ASP A 45 7.53 16.30 10.65
N ILE A 46 7.59 15.26 11.48
CA ILE A 46 6.80 14.03 11.30
C ILE A 46 5.30 14.32 11.43
N GLU A 47 4.89 15.15 12.39
CA GLU A 47 3.49 15.49 12.61
C GLU A 47 2.90 16.24 11.41
N GLU A 48 3.62 17.25 10.90
CA GLU A 48 3.18 17.98 9.70
C GLU A 48 3.19 17.06 8.46
N ALA A 49 4.19 16.19 8.31
CA ALA A 49 4.22 15.24 7.21
C ALA A 49 3.02 14.27 7.27
N GLU A 50 2.63 13.79 8.45
CA GLU A 50 1.43 12.96 8.63
C GLU A 50 0.15 13.74 8.36
N ALA A 51 0.03 14.97 8.85
CA ALA A 51 -1.14 15.82 8.57
C ALA A 51 -1.31 16.11 7.07
N LEU A 52 -0.21 16.46 6.39
CA LEU A 52 -0.20 16.63 4.93
C LEU A 52 -0.47 15.34 4.18
N SER A 53 -0.05 14.19 4.72
CA SER A 53 -0.36 12.87 4.17
C SER A 53 -1.87 12.65 4.13
N ASP A 54 -2.55 12.98 5.21
CA ASP A 54 -4.00 12.82 5.34
C ASP A 54 -4.74 13.85 4.48
N GLU A 55 -4.30 15.11 4.45
CA GLU A 55 -4.86 16.15 3.58
C GLU A 55 -4.83 15.74 2.10
N ILE A 56 -3.72 15.14 1.65
CA ILE A 56 -3.59 14.62 0.28
C ILE A 56 -4.58 13.47 0.04
N LEU A 57 -4.74 12.57 1.02
CA LEU A 57 -5.63 11.43 0.89
C LEU A 57 -7.09 11.87 0.79
N ASP A 58 -7.51 12.82 1.62
CA ASP A 58 -8.86 13.38 1.60
C ASP A 58 -9.16 14.03 0.24
N ALA A 59 -8.24 14.85 -0.28
CA ALA A 59 -8.40 15.45 -1.60
C ALA A 59 -8.56 14.42 -2.73
N ILE A 60 -7.79 13.33 -2.69
CA ILE A 60 -7.89 12.22 -3.65
C ILE A 60 -9.23 11.50 -3.53
N VAL A 61 -9.68 11.24 -2.30
CA VAL A 61 -10.95 10.55 -2.04
C VAL A 61 -12.12 11.42 -2.50
N ASP A 62 -12.10 12.71 -2.22
CA ASP A 62 -13.19 13.63 -2.57
C ASP A 62 -13.45 13.69 -4.08
N VAL A 63 -12.40 13.73 -4.89
CA VAL A 63 -12.55 13.77 -6.36
C VAL A 63 -12.68 12.38 -7.00
N GLY A 64 -12.17 11.33 -6.34
CA GLY A 64 -12.06 9.99 -6.91
C GLY A 64 -13.13 9.00 -6.47
N ARG A 65 -13.89 9.30 -5.40
CA ARG A 65 -14.83 8.38 -4.74
C ARG A 65 -15.72 7.61 -5.71
N ASP A 66 -16.41 8.29 -6.61
CA ASP A 66 -17.35 7.66 -7.54
C ASP A 66 -16.67 6.64 -8.46
N ILE A 67 -15.46 6.96 -8.93
CA ILE A 67 -14.65 6.06 -9.77
C ILE A 67 -14.18 4.86 -8.95
N PHE A 68 -13.78 5.09 -7.69
CA PHE A 68 -13.30 4.06 -6.78
C PHE A 68 -14.41 3.08 -6.40
N ASP A 69 -15.58 3.59 -6.04
CA ASP A 69 -16.77 2.78 -5.71
C ASP A 69 -17.26 1.96 -6.89
N HIS A 70 -17.16 2.49 -8.11
CA HIS A 70 -17.50 1.73 -9.31
C HIS A 70 -16.50 0.59 -9.60
N LEU A 71 -15.21 0.80 -9.38
CA LEU A 71 -14.15 -0.18 -9.70
C LEU A 71 -13.91 -1.23 -8.62
N ALA A 72 -14.20 -0.86 -7.38
CA ALA A 72 -14.02 -1.68 -6.20
C ALA A 72 -15.25 -1.52 -5.31
N PRO A 73 -16.40 -2.07 -5.72
CA PRO A 73 -17.62 -1.96 -4.92
C PRO A 73 -17.45 -2.70 -3.58
N PRO A 74 -18.20 -2.28 -2.55
CA PRO A 74 -18.19 -2.99 -1.27
C PRO A 74 -18.65 -4.44 -1.45
N PRO A 75 -18.07 -5.38 -0.68
CA PRO A 75 -18.46 -6.78 -0.74
C PRO A 75 -19.95 -6.94 -0.39
N ALA A 76 -20.63 -7.86 -1.08
CA ALA A 76 -22.04 -8.13 -0.82
C ALA A 76 -22.25 -8.61 0.62
N SER A 77 -23.27 -8.07 1.31
CA SER A 77 -23.56 -8.44 2.69
C SER A 77 -23.76 -9.95 2.84
N GLY A 78 -22.96 -10.58 3.71
CA GLY A 78 -23.02 -12.02 3.98
C GLY A 78 -22.00 -12.87 3.22
N GLN A 79 -21.19 -12.28 2.33
CA GLN A 79 -19.99 -12.97 1.84
C GLN A 79 -18.88 -12.86 2.88
N THR A 80 -18.71 -13.92 3.67
CA THR A 80 -17.42 -14.17 4.33
C THR A 80 -16.45 -14.60 3.23
N LEU A 81 -15.80 -13.64 2.58
CA LEU A 81 -14.61 -13.95 1.80
C LEU A 81 -13.66 -14.65 2.77
N LEU A 82 -13.42 -15.93 2.55
CA LEU A 82 -12.31 -16.66 3.18
C LEU A 82 -11.04 -15.96 2.72
N GLN A 83 -10.65 -14.91 3.45
CA GLN A 83 -9.45 -14.16 3.18
C GLN A 83 -8.29 -15.07 3.56
N ASN A 84 -7.59 -15.56 2.55
CA ASN A 84 -6.29 -16.15 2.76
C ASN A 84 -5.25 -15.02 2.81
N LEU A 85 -4.09 -15.31 3.39
CA LEU A 85 -3.03 -14.34 3.53
C LEU A 85 -2.58 -13.79 2.16
N HIS A 86 -2.69 -14.58 1.10
CA HIS A 86 -2.36 -14.16 -0.25
C HIS A 86 -3.23 -12.98 -0.73
N THR A 87 -4.56 -13.06 -0.66
CA THR A 87 -5.42 -11.96 -1.12
C THR A 87 -5.26 -10.69 -0.29
N LEU A 88 -4.83 -10.83 0.97
CA LEU A 88 -4.56 -9.71 1.86
C LEU A 88 -3.22 -9.02 1.53
N LEU A 89 -2.15 -9.78 1.33
CA LEU A 89 -0.83 -9.22 1.00
C LEU A 89 -0.74 -8.74 -0.46
N PHE A 90 -1.48 -9.39 -1.36
CA PHE A 90 -1.49 -9.15 -2.81
C PHE A 90 -2.89 -8.78 -3.29
N PRO A 91 -3.48 -7.66 -2.82
CA PRO A 91 -4.80 -7.24 -3.27
C PRO A 91 -4.75 -6.84 -4.75
N LYS A 92 -5.92 -6.81 -5.39
CA LYS A 92 -6.04 -6.23 -6.74
C LYS A 92 -5.69 -4.75 -6.67
N GLU A 93 -4.85 -4.28 -7.58
CA GLU A 93 -4.39 -2.90 -7.62
C GLU A 93 -4.98 -2.13 -8.80
N TYR A 94 -5.33 -0.86 -8.56
CA TYR A 94 -5.71 0.09 -9.61
C TYR A 94 -4.83 1.33 -9.50
N PHE A 95 -4.34 1.79 -10.66
CA PHE A 95 -3.41 2.91 -10.75
C PHE A 95 -4.13 4.15 -11.26
N PHE A 96 -3.81 5.28 -10.65
CA PHE A 96 -4.37 6.57 -11.01
C PHE A 96 -3.32 7.67 -10.97
N SER A 97 -3.63 8.75 -11.65
CA SER A 97 -2.93 10.03 -11.57
C SER A 97 -3.87 11.09 -11.00
N PHE A 98 -3.39 11.83 -10.00
CA PHE A 98 -4.07 13.01 -9.46
C PHE A 98 -3.43 14.25 -10.08
N GLN A 99 -4.23 15.05 -10.78
CA GLN A 99 -3.76 16.21 -11.53
C GLN A 99 -4.79 17.33 -11.56
N THR A 100 -4.32 18.57 -11.67
CA THR A 100 -5.19 19.73 -11.84
C THR A 100 -5.36 20.02 -13.33
N LEU A 101 -6.57 19.84 -13.85
CA LEU A 101 -6.94 20.20 -15.21
C LEU A 101 -7.82 21.45 -15.20
N LYS A 102 -7.35 22.52 -15.86
CA LYS A 102 -8.08 23.79 -15.98
C LYS A 102 -8.53 24.38 -14.62
N GLY A 103 -7.71 24.20 -13.58
CA GLY A 103 -7.98 24.68 -12.22
C GLY A 103 -8.87 23.77 -11.38
N ILE A 104 -9.24 22.59 -11.89
CA ILE A 104 -10.04 21.59 -11.17
C ILE A 104 -9.17 20.36 -10.92
N ALA A 105 -9.13 19.90 -9.68
CA ALA A 105 -8.46 18.66 -9.32
C ALA A 105 -9.28 17.45 -9.81
N GLU A 106 -8.63 16.53 -10.51
CA GLU A 106 -9.25 15.33 -11.05
C GLU A 106 -8.34 14.11 -10.84
N VAL A 107 -8.97 12.93 -10.77
CA VAL A 107 -8.27 11.63 -10.74
C VAL A 107 -8.56 10.89 -12.04
N HIS A 108 -7.50 10.50 -12.74
CA HIS A 108 -7.61 9.71 -13.97
C HIS A 108 -7.00 8.34 -13.78
N ARG A 109 -7.67 7.33 -14.35
CA ARG A 109 -7.16 5.98 -14.31
C ARG A 109 -5.99 5.83 -15.28
N ASP A 110 -4.87 5.39 -14.76
CA ASP A 110 -3.71 5.04 -15.57
C ASP A 110 -3.91 3.61 -16.07
N ASN A 111 -4.21 3.45 -17.37
CA ASN A 111 -4.31 2.14 -18.02
C ASN A 111 -2.94 1.56 -18.37
N ILE A 112 -1.85 2.28 -18.07
CA ILE A 112 -0.50 1.75 -18.21
C ILE A 112 -0.37 0.66 -17.15
N GLY A 113 -0.33 -0.59 -17.62
CA GLY A 113 -0.14 -1.76 -16.75
C GLY A 113 1.21 -1.65 -16.06
N PHE A 114 1.25 -0.96 -14.91
CA PHE A 114 2.28 -1.18 -13.92
C PHE A 114 2.22 -2.67 -13.64
N LYS A 115 3.27 -3.38 -14.07
CA LYS A 115 3.44 -4.79 -13.73
C LYS A 115 3.29 -4.87 -12.22
N GLN A 116 2.40 -5.73 -11.72
CA GLN A 116 2.16 -5.96 -10.28
C GLN A 116 3.47 -6.13 -9.49
N ASP A 117 4.55 -6.52 -10.16
CA ASP A 117 5.91 -6.61 -9.63
C ASP A 117 6.46 -5.27 -9.09
N ALA A 118 5.97 -4.11 -9.55
CA ALA A 118 6.50 -2.79 -9.19
C ALA A 118 5.95 -2.23 -7.87
N VAL A 119 4.89 -2.81 -7.30
CA VAL A 119 4.34 -2.41 -5.98
C VAL A 119 4.72 -3.41 -4.88
N LEU A 120 5.28 -4.57 -5.24
CA LEU A 120 5.92 -5.52 -4.32
C LEU A 120 7.33 -5.11 -3.92
N ALA A 121 7.93 -4.28 -4.74
CA ALA A 121 8.86 -3.30 -4.29
C ALA A 121 8.21 -2.52 -3.13
N GLY A 122 8.81 -2.52 -1.93
CA GLY A 122 8.74 -1.29 -1.13
C GLY A 122 9.19 -0.09 -1.98
N GLN A 123 9.35 1.10 -1.43
CA GLN A 123 9.90 2.25 -2.17
C GLN A 123 11.25 1.99 -2.95
N TYR A 124 11.84 0.79 -2.91
CA TYR A 124 13.13 0.40 -3.47
C TYR A 124 13.21 -0.91 -4.28
N GLY A 125 12.14 -1.63 -4.63
CA GLY A 125 12.27 -2.70 -5.64
C GLY A 125 12.99 -3.98 -5.23
N GLN A 126 13.41 -4.10 -3.96
CA GLN A 126 14.25 -5.21 -3.51
C GLN A 126 13.37 -6.35 -2.97
N PRO A 127 13.54 -7.59 -3.45
CA PRO A 127 12.84 -8.73 -2.88
C PRO A 127 13.31 -8.95 -1.43
N PHE A 128 12.35 -8.97 -0.51
CA PHE A 128 12.58 -9.34 0.90
C PHE A 128 12.97 -10.82 0.95
N ASN A 129 14.22 -11.09 1.33
CA ASN A 129 14.72 -12.46 1.48
C ASN A 129 15.41 -12.61 2.82
N LEU A 130 14.95 -13.57 3.61
CA LEU A 130 15.67 -14.02 4.79
C LEU A 130 16.65 -15.11 4.41
N ASN A 131 17.84 -15.08 4.99
CA ASN A 131 18.80 -16.16 4.88
C ASN A 131 18.39 -17.28 5.84
N ILE A 132 17.58 -18.20 5.32
CA ILE A 132 17.17 -19.41 6.04
C ILE A 132 18.28 -20.44 5.83
N ASP A 133 18.95 -20.87 6.90
CA ASP A 133 19.94 -21.95 6.82
C ASP A 133 19.30 -23.17 6.15
N LYS A 134 20.01 -23.79 5.21
CA LYS A 134 19.56 -25.03 4.54
C LYS A 134 19.32 -26.18 5.53
N ASN A 135 19.91 -26.08 6.73
CA ASN A 135 19.70 -27.03 7.82
C ASN A 135 18.49 -26.69 8.71
N CYS A 136 17.89 -25.51 8.56
CA CYS A 136 16.64 -25.18 9.24
C CYS A 136 15.48 -25.95 8.61
N ASN A 137 14.98 -26.96 9.32
CA ASN A 137 13.78 -27.72 8.93
C ASN A 137 12.48 -26.97 9.27
N LEU A 138 12.40 -25.69 8.91
CA LEU A 138 11.19 -24.90 9.12
C LEU A 138 10.14 -25.27 8.06
N PRO A 139 8.88 -25.51 8.45
CA PRO A 139 7.82 -25.76 7.48
C PRO A 139 7.56 -24.51 6.65
N ALA A 140 7.54 -24.68 5.33
CA ALA A 140 7.15 -23.64 4.39
C ALA A 140 5.69 -23.85 3.96
N TYR A 141 4.91 -22.78 4.00
CA TYR A 141 3.52 -22.78 3.57
C TYR A 141 3.32 -21.74 2.46
N SER A 142 2.45 -22.04 1.51
CA SER A 142 2.00 -21.04 0.56
C SER A 142 1.08 -20.04 1.25
N THR A 143 1.18 -18.74 0.91
CA THR A 143 0.25 -17.71 1.42
C THR A 143 -1.21 -17.99 1.07
N LYS A 144 -1.46 -18.84 0.05
CA LYS A 144 -2.81 -19.29 -0.34
C LYS A 144 -3.39 -20.36 0.60
N GLU A 145 -2.55 -21.04 1.35
CA GLU A 145 -2.94 -22.10 2.29
C GLU A 145 -3.16 -21.56 3.72
N ILE A 146 -2.74 -20.32 3.94
CA ILE A 146 -2.83 -19.65 5.24
C ILE A 146 -4.12 -18.85 5.28
N HIS A 147 -4.99 -19.18 6.23
CA HIS A 147 -6.26 -18.49 6.43
C HIS A 147 -6.11 -17.38 7.47
N ILE A 148 -6.71 -16.23 7.23
CA ILE A 148 -6.73 -15.14 8.22
C ILE A 148 -7.87 -15.41 9.19
N VAL A 149 -7.52 -15.47 10.46
CA VAL A 149 -8.50 -15.49 11.56
C VAL A 149 -8.83 -14.06 11.96
N GLU A 150 -7.82 -13.20 12.01
CA GLU A 150 -7.96 -11.81 12.42
C GLU A 150 -6.81 -10.96 11.87
N ASN A 151 -7.13 -9.78 11.33
CA ASN A 151 -6.13 -8.82 10.91
C ASN A 151 -5.81 -7.89 12.09
N LEU A 152 -4.60 -7.99 12.62
CA LEU A 152 -4.20 -7.29 13.85
C LEU A 152 -3.60 -5.91 13.54
N LEU A 153 -2.85 -5.78 12.44
CA LEU A 153 -2.14 -4.53 12.13
C LEU A 153 -1.82 -4.37 10.63
N ASN A 154 -1.93 -3.13 10.14
CA ASN A 154 -1.51 -2.68 8.80
C ASN A 154 -1.92 -3.62 7.66
N ALA A 155 -3.21 -3.93 7.55
CA ALA A 155 -3.78 -4.65 6.40
C ALA A 155 -3.08 -6.00 6.10
N GLY A 156 -2.69 -6.75 7.14
CA GLY A 156 -2.06 -8.07 7.01
C GLY A 156 -0.57 -8.12 7.29
N TYR A 157 0.03 -6.99 7.67
CA TYR A 157 1.42 -6.98 8.11
C TYR A 157 1.60 -7.79 9.39
N ILE A 158 0.62 -7.72 10.30
CA ILE A 158 0.51 -8.62 11.43
C ILE A 158 -0.91 -9.19 11.44
N ALA A 159 -1.02 -10.52 11.41
CA ALA A 159 -2.31 -11.20 11.39
C ALA A 159 -2.29 -12.44 12.26
N ARG A 160 -3.41 -12.70 12.94
CA ARG A 160 -3.68 -14.03 13.48
C ARG A 160 -4.13 -14.92 12.33
N ILE A 161 -3.42 -16.01 12.13
CA ILE A 161 -3.61 -16.91 11.00
C ILE A 161 -3.89 -18.33 11.46
N GLN A 162 -4.47 -19.13 10.58
CA GLN A 162 -4.59 -20.57 10.74
C GLN A 162 -3.98 -21.28 9.53
N VAL A 163 -3.07 -22.23 9.78
CA VAL A 163 -2.48 -23.08 8.75
C VAL A 163 -2.19 -24.47 9.33
N ALA A 164 -2.46 -25.52 8.54
CA ALA A 164 -2.35 -26.91 8.97
C ALA A 164 -3.07 -27.21 10.31
N GLY A 165 -4.24 -26.58 10.54
CA GLY A 165 -5.05 -26.76 11.75
C GLY A 165 -4.50 -26.07 13.00
N LYS A 166 -3.41 -25.29 12.91
CA LYS A 166 -2.82 -24.54 14.02
C LYS A 166 -3.05 -23.05 13.84
N GLU A 167 -3.43 -22.38 14.92
CA GLU A 167 -3.42 -20.91 14.96
C GLU A 167 -2.02 -20.40 15.27
N MET A 168 -1.59 -19.36 14.56
CA MET A 168 -0.27 -18.73 14.69
C MET A 168 -0.38 -17.22 14.46
N CYS A 169 0.68 -16.48 14.84
CA CYS A 169 0.85 -15.09 14.43
C CYS A 169 1.70 -15.05 13.15
N SER A 170 1.24 -14.31 12.15
CA SER A 170 1.99 -14.02 10.94
C SER A 170 2.51 -12.59 10.98
N LYS A 171 3.75 -12.40 10.55
CA LYS A 171 4.36 -11.10 10.29
C LYS A 171 4.84 -11.11 8.83
N ALA A 172 4.33 -10.20 8.02
CA ALA A 172 4.85 -9.98 6.68
C ALA A 172 6.12 -9.11 6.78
N GLY A 173 7.16 -9.48 6.03
CA GLY A 173 8.38 -8.69 5.96
C GLY A 173 8.36 -7.69 4.82
N ASP A 174 9.16 -6.63 4.96
CA ASP A 174 9.47 -5.69 3.90
C ASP A 174 10.96 -5.33 3.92
N SER A 175 11.42 -4.62 2.90
CA SER A 175 12.83 -4.23 2.76
C SER A 175 13.35 -3.36 3.92
N LYS A 176 12.49 -2.63 4.64
CA LYS A 176 12.90 -1.80 5.79
C LYS A 176 13.11 -2.66 7.04
N GLY A 177 12.34 -3.74 7.18
CA GLY A 177 12.39 -4.67 8.31
C GLY A 177 13.36 -5.84 8.16
N GLN A 178 14.07 -5.98 7.04
CA GLN A 178 14.87 -7.17 6.72
C GLN A 178 15.92 -7.50 7.77
N ASP A 179 16.73 -6.54 8.21
CA ASP A 179 17.78 -6.78 9.20
C ASP A 179 17.20 -7.13 10.58
N ALA A 180 16.03 -6.57 10.92
CA ALA A 180 15.33 -6.93 12.15
C ALA A 180 14.76 -8.35 12.06
N ALA A 181 14.11 -8.69 10.95
CA ALA A 181 13.54 -10.00 10.71
C ALA A 181 14.61 -11.10 10.62
N GLN A 182 15.80 -10.80 10.09
CA GLN A 182 16.93 -11.74 10.11
C GLN A 182 17.42 -11.99 11.52
N ARG A 183 17.59 -10.95 12.34
CA ARG A 183 17.99 -11.12 13.76
C ARG A 183 16.95 -11.90 14.56
N GLU A 184 15.66 -11.66 14.30
CA GLU A 184 14.57 -12.43 14.90
C GLU A 184 14.67 -13.91 14.51
N LEU A 185 14.92 -14.22 13.22
CA LEU A 185 15.11 -15.58 12.71
C LEU A 185 16.33 -16.28 13.31
N ASP A 186 17.47 -15.57 13.41
CA ASP A 186 18.71 -16.12 13.97
C ASP A 186 18.60 -16.50 15.47
N CYS A 187 17.55 -16.01 16.16
CA CYS A 187 17.27 -16.31 17.56
C CYS A 187 16.28 -17.47 17.78
N LEU A 188 15.71 -18.05 16.70
CA LEU A 188 14.79 -19.19 16.76
C LEU A 188 15.55 -20.52 16.81
#